data_AF-A0A2P6PKI5-F1
#
_entry.id   AF-A0A2P6PKI5-F1
#
_cell.length_a   1.000
_cell.length_b   1.000
_cell.length_c   1.000
_cell.angle_alpha   90.00
_cell.angle_beta   90.00
_cell.angle_gamma   90.00
#
_symmetry.space_group_name_H-M   'P 1'
#
loop_
_entity.id
_entity.type
_entity.pdbx_description
1 polymer ?
#
loop_
_entity_poly.entity_id
_entity_poly.type
_entity_poly.pdbx_seq_one_letter_code
_entity_poly.pdbx_strand_id
1 'polypeptide(L)'
;MDSPPLRLRRSNLTINRRLFNLFDYKPSPLTKPHKNLKSSDVVVVADPSRNLWFRLYTPTAATTKLPIIVFFHGGGFEVMSAASKPYDDFCQRLAGEIPAVVVSVNYRLEPEYRYPCQYDDCFDVLKFIDDSSLFEGANLEQCFLAWNIAYHVAIRASGHEFRDLKVVGILAIQPFFGGEVRTESEKRMKSMPLVNVKRTD
;
A
#
# COMPACT_ATOMS: atom_id res chain seq x y z
N MET A 1 31.10 -19.60 -16.05
CA MET A 1 29.83 -19.48 -15.31
C MET A 1 29.10 -18.30 -15.90
N ASP A 2 28.09 -18.55 -16.73
CA ASP A 2 27.31 -17.48 -17.34
C ASP A 2 26.45 -16.80 -16.29
N SER A 3 26.66 -15.50 -16.08
CA SER A 3 25.78 -14.68 -15.28
C SER A 3 24.37 -14.78 -15.84
N PRO A 4 23.35 -15.14 -15.02
CA PRO A 4 21.98 -15.22 -15.52
C PRO A 4 21.56 -13.86 -16.08
N PRO A 5 20.75 -13.82 -17.15
CA PRO A 5 20.32 -12.57 -17.76
C PRO A 5 19.69 -11.64 -16.71
N LEU A 6 19.90 -10.32 -16.85
CA LEU A 6 19.30 -9.28 -16.01
C LEU A 6 17.77 -9.33 -16.11
N ARG A 7 17.15 -10.16 -15.28
CA ARG A 7 15.70 -10.31 -15.16
C ARG A 7 15.26 -9.87 -13.78
N LEU A 8 14.11 -9.21 -13.72
CA LEU A 8 13.45 -8.84 -12.47
C LEU A 8 13.12 -10.07 -11.63
N ARG A 9 12.38 -11.02 -12.22
CA ARG A 9 12.11 -12.34 -11.64
C ARG A 9 13.10 -13.35 -12.20
N ARG A 10 13.81 -14.04 -11.32
CA ARG A 10 14.72 -15.13 -11.69
C ARG A 10 13.98 -16.47 -11.67
N SER A 11 14.49 -17.45 -12.40
CA SER A 11 13.92 -18.80 -12.46
C SER A 11 13.93 -19.53 -11.10
N ASN A 12 14.81 -19.13 -10.18
CA ASN A 12 14.86 -19.64 -8.81
C ASN A 12 13.91 -18.89 -7.85
N LEU A 13 12.90 -18.20 -8.37
CA LEU A 13 11.88 -17.45 -7.62
C LEU A 13 12.41 -16.28 -6.78
N THR A 14 13.67 -15.87 -6.98
CA THR A 14 14.21 -14.65 -6.35
C THR A 14 13.91 -13.41 -7.20
N ILE A 15 13.81 -12.26 -6.52
CA ILE A 15 13.60 -10.96 -7.15
C ILE A 15 14.92 -10.17 -7.15
N ASN A 16 15.26 -9.56 -8.29
CA ASN A 16 16.40 -8.65 -8.38
C ASN A 16 16.01 -7.25 -7.89
N ARG A 17 15.95 -7.06 -6.57
CA ARG A 17 15.59 -5.78 -5.93
C ARG A 17 16.42 -4.60 -6.39
N ARG A 18 17.74 -4.80 -6.51
CA ARG A 18 18.68 -3.76 -6.96
C ARG A 18 18.36 -3.28 -8.37
N LEU A 19 18.10 -4.23 -9.28
CA LEU A 19 17.72 -3.90 -10.65
C LEU A 19 16.37 -3.17 -10.69
N PHE A 20 15.37 -3.63 -9.94
CA PHE A 20 14.08 -2.95 -9.88
C PHE A 20 14.21 -1.52 -9.35
N ASN A 21 14.91 -1.36 -8.22
CA ASN A 21 15.09 -0.07 -7.56
C ASN A 21 15.85 0.95 -8.42
N LEU A 22 16.63 0.51 -9.41
CA LEU A 22 17.29 1.40 -10.37
C LEU A 22 16.28 2.15 -11.26
N PHE A 23 15.14 1.52 -11.57
CA PHE A 23 14.11 2.09 -12.45
C PHE A 23 12.87 2.59 -11.70
N ASP A 24 12.70 2.16 -10.46
CA ASP A 24 11.61 2.59 -9.59
C ASP A 24 11.93 3.94 -8.94
N TYR A 25 11.61 5.01 -9.67
CA TYR A 25 11.74 6.38 -9.20
C TYR A 25 10.82 6.64 -7.99
N LYS A 26 11.42 7.11 -6.90
CA LYS A 26 10.76 7.39 -5.63
C LYS A 26 10.96 8.86 -5.25
N PRO A 27 9.99 9.76 -5.53
CA PRO A 27 10.09 11.14 -5.06
C PRO A 27 10.13 11.21 -3.53
N SER A 28 10.85 12.22 -3.01
CA SER A 28 10.72 12.64 -1.62
C SER A 28 9.31 13.18 -1.34
N PRO A 29 8.87 13.22 -0.07
CA PRO A 29 7.63 13.90 0.29
C PRO A 29 7.64 15.38 -0.15
N LEU A 30 6.45 15.96 -0.31
CA LEU A 30 6.26 17.35 -0.75
C LEU A 30 6.88 18.30 0.28
N THR A 31 7.98 18.94 -0.09
CA THR A 31 8.73 19.88 0.77
C THR A 31 8.03 21.23 0.94
N LYS A 32 7.09 21.56 0.05
CA LYS A 32 6.23 22.75 0.14
C LYS A 32 4.79 22.32 -0.10
N PRO A 33 3.80 22.92 0.60
CA PRO A 33 2.40 22.68 0.30
C PRO A 33 2.13 22.95 -1.19
N HIS A 34 1.74 21.93 -1.93
CA HIS A 34 1.41 22.03 -3.33
C HIS A 34 -0.09 21.74 -3.47
N LYS A 35 -0.85 22.66 -4.07
CA LYS A 35 -2.32 22.54 -4.19
C LYS A 35 -3.02 22.23 -2.85
N ASN A 36 -2.63 22.92 -1.78
CA ASN A 36 -3.16 22.70 -0.42
C ASN A 36 -2.96 21.28 0.12
N LEU A 37 -1.87 20.61 -0.26
CA LEU A 37 -1.50 19.29 0.22
C LEU A 37 -0.07 19.30 0.73
N LYS A 38 0.15 18.73 1.92
CA LYS A 38 1.48 18.38 2.45
C LYS A 38 1.65 16.86 2.47
N SER A 39 2.89 16.38 2.36
CA SER A 39 3.17 14.97 2.63
C SER A 39 4.44 14.77 3.45
N SER A 40 4.47 13.67 4.20
CA SER A 40 5.58 13.31 5.09
C SER A 40 5.70 11.79 5.23
N ASP A 41 6.92 11.28 5.37
CA ASP A 41 7.15 9.86 5.69
C ASP A 41 7.18 9.68 7.21
N VAL A 42 6.48 8.66 7.71
CA VAL A 42 6.29 8.39 9.14
C VAL A 42 6.66 6.94 9.43
N VAL A 43 7.56 6.74 10.39
CA VAL A 43 7.98 5.41 10.83
C VAL A 43 7.04 4.90 11.92
N VAL A 44 6.59 3.65 11.79
CA VAL A 44 5.78 2.95 12.79
C VAL A 44 6.71 2.35 13.84
N VAL A 45 6.82 3.01 14.99
CA VAL A 45 7.83 2.72 16.01
C VAL A 45 7.55 1.47 16.87
N ALA A 46 6.41 0.81 16.67
CA ALA A 46 6.01 -0.36 17.46
C ALA A 46 7.02 -1.52 17.37
N ASP A 47 7.70 -1.65 16.22
CA ASP A 47 8.78 -2.63 16.02
C ASP A 47 9.85 -2.06 15.07
N PRO A 48 10.93 -1.49 15.62
CA PRO A 48 12.01 -0.91 14.82
C PRO A 48 12.69 -1.92 13.87
N SER A 49 12.61 -3.22 14.15
CA SER A 49 13.27 -4.25 13.33
C SER A 49 12.61 -4.45 11.96
N ARG A 50 11.32 -4.09 11.83
CA ARG A 50 10.55 -4.24 10.59
C ARG A 50 10.74 -3.09 9.61
N ASN A 51 11.29 -1.96 10.05
CA ASN A 51 11.39 -0.73 9.26
C ASN A 51 10.06 -0.39 8.56
N LEU A 52 8.94 -0.56 9.28
CA LEU A 52 7.61 -0.27 8.77
C LEU A 52 7.38 1.24 8.78
N TRP A 53 6.93 1.78 7.66
CA TRP A 53 6.64 3.20 7.52
C TRP A 53 5.49 3.41 6.54
N PHE A 54 4.95 4.62 6.52
CA PHE A 54 3.96 5.04 5.53
C PHE A 54 4.22 6.48 5.09
N ARG A 55 3.74 6.83 3.91
CA ARG A 55 3.66 8.22 3.47
C ARG A 55 2.28 8.78 3.80
N LEU A 56 2.25 9.85 4.58
CA LEU A 56 1.06 10.60 4.96
C LEU A 56 0.86 11.75 3.98
N TYR A 57 -0.37 11.89 3.47
CA TYR A 57 -0.81 13.03 2.68
C TYR A 57 -1.94 13.73 3.43
N THR A 58 -1.75 15.00 3.74
CA THR A 58 -2.69 15.79 4.55
C THR A 58 -3.13 17.03 3.80
N PRO A 59 -4.43 17.18 3.51
CA PRO A 59 -4.99 18.44 3.02
C PRO A 59 -4.77 19.56 4.04
N THR A 60 -4.22 20.71 3.62
CA THR A 60 -3.89 21.83 4.51
C THR A 60 -5.00 22.88 4.60
N ALA A 61 -6.00 22.83 3.71
CA ALA A 61 -7.12 23.77 3.68
C ALA A 61 -8.35 23.27 4.45
N ALA A 62 -8.27 22.11 5.11
CA ALA A 62 -9.38 21.53 5.83
C ALA A 62 -9.69 22.32 7.11
N THR A 63 -10.96 22.70 7.30
CA THR A 63 -11.45 23.38 8.51
C THR A 63 -12.15 22.43 9.47
N THR A 64 -12.42 21.19 9.03
CA THR A 64 -13.05 20.12 9.81
C THR A 64 -12.18 18.87 9.79
N LYS A 65 -12.46 17.92 10.70
CA LYS A 65 -11.83 16.60 10.67
C LYS A 65 -12.23 15.86 9.39
N LEU A 66 -11.23 15.33 8.68
CA LEU A 66 -11.43 14.63 7.42
C LEU A 66 -11.40 13.10 7.60
N PRO A 67 -12.16 12.33 6.81
CA PRO A 67 -12.02 10.87 6.77
C PRO A 67 -10.58 10.46 6.42
N ILE A 68 -10.23 9.21 6.77
CA ILE A 68 -8.93 8.62 6.43
C ILE A 68 -9.10 7.56 5.36
N ILE A 69 -8.18 7.54 4.40
CA ILE A 69 -8.02 6.44 3.47
C ILE A 69 -6.64 5.81 3.70
N VAL A 70 -6.62 4.57 4.15
CA VAL A 70 -5.40 3.77 4.24
C VAL A 70 -5.24 3.00 2.93
N PHE A 71 -4.24 3.40 2.16
CA PHE A 71 -3.93 2.89 0.84
C PHE A 71 -2.77 1.88 0.92
N PHE A 72 -2.96 0.72 0.30
CA PHE A 72 -1.93 -0.29 0.14
C PHE A 72 -1.46 -0.28 -1.31
N HIS A 73 -0.17 -0.12 -1.57
CA HIS A 73 0.29 -0.11 -2.96
C HIS A 73 0.15 -1.49 -3.62
N GLY A 74 0.22 -1.53 -4.96
CA GLY A 74 0.24 -2.79 -5.72
C GLY A 74 1.65 -3.27 -6.01
N GLY A 75 1.80 -4.04 -7.09
CA GLY A 75 3.07 -4.69 -7.45
C GLY A 75 3.13 -6.18 -7.10
N GLY A 76 1.97 -6.82 -6.89
CA GLY A 76 1.88 -8.28 -6.68
C GLY A 76 2.68 -8.76 -5.48
N PHE A 77 2.74 -7.96 -4.40
CA PHE A 77 3.53 -8.20 -3.18
C PHE A 77 5.06 -8.23 -3.35
N GLU A 78 5.56 -8.06 -4.57
CA GLU A 78 6.97 -8.25 -4.88
C GLU A 78 7.71 -6.99 -5.31
N VAL A 79 7.02 -5.91 -5.68
CA VAL A 79 7.68 -4.70 -6.21
C VAL A 79 6.93 -3.44 -5.79
N MET A 80 7.58 -2.30 -6.06
CA MET A 80 7.12 -0.94 -5.73
C MET A 80 7.09 -0.68 -4.22
N SER A 81 6.73 0.54 -3.85
CA SER A 81 6.75 1.04 -2.49
C SER A 81 5.69 2.14 -2.32
N ALA A 82 5.43 2.58 -1.09
CA ALA A 82 4.57 3.74 -0.84
C ALA A 82 5.09 5.03 -1.52
N ALA A 83 6.40 5.11 -1.77
CA ALA A 83 7.04 6.23 -2.45
C ALA A 83 7.21 6.03 -3.96
N SER A 84 6.87 4.88 -4.53
CA SER A 84 6.96 4.69 -5.99
C SER A 84 6.09 5.72 -6.71
N LYS A 85 6.66 6.43 -7.69
CA LYS A 85 6.02 7.57 -8.37
C LYS A 85 4.56 7.35 -8.79
N PRO A 86 4.16 6.21 -9.38
CA PRO A 86 2.75 5.99 -9.76
C PRO A 86 1.79 6.02 -8.57
N TYR A 87 2.21 5.46 -7.42
CA TYR A 87 1.40 5.44 -6.21
C TYR A 87 1.47 6.75 -5.45
N ASP A 88 2.62 7.42 -5.46
CA ASP A 88 2.76 8.76 -4.92
C ASP A 88 1.83 9.75 -5.65
N ASP A 89 1.84 9.75 -7.00
CA ASP A 89 0.93 10.56 -7.82
C ASP A 89 -0.54 10.21 -7.60
N PHE A 90 -0.85 8.92 -7.39
CA PHE A 90 -2.20 8.47 -7.11
C PHE A 90 -2.67 9.00 -5.75
N CYS A 91 -1.87 8.84 -4.69
CA CYS A 91 -2.23 9.30 -3.35
C CYS A 91 -2.30 10.83 -3.25
N GLN A 92 -1.43 11.55 -3.95
CA GLN A 92 -1.52 13.01 -4.06
C GLN A 92 -2.83 13.46 -4.72
N ARG A 93 -3.24 12.81 -5.82
CA ARG A 93 -4.53 13.10 -6.47
C ARG A 93 -5.70 12.74 -5.57
N LEU A 94 -5.64 11.56 -4.94
CA LEU A 94 -6.71 11.09 -4.05
C LEU A 94 -6.94 12.07 -2.88
N ALA A 95 -5.87 12.51 -2.21
CA ALA A 95 -5.95 13.49 -1.12
C ALA A 95 -6.31 14.92 -1.59
N GLY A 96 -6.00 15.26 -2.84
CA GLY A 96 -6.30 16.58 -3.41
C GLY A 96 -7.73 16.71 -3.97
N GLU A 97 -8.30 15.61 -4.47
CA GLU A 97 -9.64 15.58 -5.09
C GLU A 97 -10.72 15.09 -4.11
N ILE A 98 -10.36 14.21 -3.18
CA ILE A 98 -11.25 13.75 -2.11
C ILE A 98 -10.75 14.40 -0.81
N PRO A 99 -11.61 15.11 -0.06
CA PRO A 99 -11.21 15.74 1.20
C PRO A 99 -10.98 14.66 2.26
N ALA A 100 -9.83 13.99 2.18
CA ALA A 100 -9.43 12.88 3.03
C ALA A 100 -7.94 12.94 3.33
N VAL A 101 -7.57 12.51 4.53
CA VAL A 101 -6.17 12.19 4.86
C VAL A 101 -5.84 10.84 4.24
N VAL A 102 -4.74 10.74 3.51
CA VAL A 102 -4.34 9.48 2.85
C VAL A 102 -3.07 8.94 3.50
N VAL A 103 -3.07 7.66 3.85
CA VAL A 103 -1.94 6.92 4.43
C VAL A 103 -1.51 5.84 3.45
N SER A 104 -0.39 6.02 2.76
CA SER A 104 0.16 5.03 1.82
C SER A 104 1.18 4.14 2.53
N VAL A 105 0.82 2.88 2.78
CA VAL A 105 1.60 1.96 3.63
C VAL A 105 2.74 1.30 2.85
N ASN A 106 3.95 1.34 3.39
CA ASN A 106 5.12 0.65 2.85
C ASN A 106 5.35 -0.70 3.53
N TYR A 107 4.54 -1.69 3.17
CA TYR A 107 4.60 -3.04 3.75
C TYR A 107 5.79 -3.85 3.19
N ARG A 108 6.22 -4.88 3.93
CA ARG A 108 7.32 -5.77 3.52
C ARG A 108 6.96 -6.65 2.32
N LEU A 109 7.93 -6.94 1.46
CA LEU A 109 7.69 -7.59 0.16
C LEU A 109 8.20 -9.04 0.10
N GLU A 110 7.54 -9.85 -0.73
CA GLU A 110 7.97 -11.19 -1.11
C GLU A 110 9.13 -11.14 -2.12
N PRO A 111 10.05 -12.12 -2.12
CA PRO A 111 10.01 -13.39 -1.38
C PRO A 111 10.67 -13.37 0.00
N GLU A 112 11.32 -12.27 0.40
CA GLU A 112 12.06 -12.15 1.65
C GLU A 112 11.13 -12.21 2.87
N TYR A 113 9.93 -11.65 2.73
CA TYR A 113 8.89 -11.68 3.75
C TYR A 113 7.62 -12.23 3.13
N ARG A 114 7.37 -13.53 3.33
CA ARG A 114 6.19 -14.21 2.78
C ARG A 114 4.94 -13.95 3.61
N TYR A 115 3.81 -14.43 3.11
CA TYR A 115 2.57 -14.54 3.89
C TYR A 115 2.84 -14.99 5.34
N PRO A 116 2.28 -14.30 6.37
CA PRO A 116 1.31 -13.20 6.32
C PRO A 116 1.89 -11.78 6.49
N CYS A 117 3.21 -11.58 6.31
CA CYS A 117 3.91 -10.36 6.72
C CYS A 117 3.29 -9.04 6.19
N GLN A 118 2.82 -9.02 4.94
CA GLN A 118 2.17 -7.87 4.31
C GLN A 118 0.92 -7.44 5.07
N TYR A 119 0.10 -8.43 5.43
CA TYR A 119 -1.16 -8.23 6.16
C TYR A 119 -0.89 -7.82 7.60
N ASP A 120 0.14 -8.37 8.23
CA ASP A 120 0.56 -8.00 9.58
C ASP A 120 1.02 -6.53 9.62
N ASP A 121 1.86 -6.13 8.66
CA ASP A 121 2.35 -4.76 8.56
C ASP A 121 1.21 -3.77 8.33
N CYS A 122 0.31 -4.07 7.40
CA CYS A 122 -0.82 -3.19 7.10
C CYS A 122 -1.80 -3.07 8.29
N PHE A 123 -2.02 -4.17 9.01
CA PHE A 123 -2.86 -4.17 10.20
C PHE A 123 -2.21 -3.42 11.37
N ASP A 124 -0.90 -3.53 11.55
CA ASP A 124 -0.18 -2.77 12.57
C ASP A 124 -0.13 -1.27 12.27
N VAL A 125 -0.17 -0.86 11.00
CA VAL A 125 -0.40 0.56 10.67
C VAL A 125 -1.77 1.02 11.17
N LEU A 126 -2.83 0.21 11.08
CA LEU A 126 -4.15 0.62 11.61
C LEU A 126 -4.11 0.84 13.12
N LYS A 127 -3.45 -0.06 13.88
CA LYS A 127 -3.26 0.11 15.33
C LYS A 127 -2.45 1.37 15.63
N PHE A 128 -1.38 1.60 14.87
CA PHE A 128 -0.57 2.81 15.03
C PHE A 128 -1.39 4.09 14.80
N ILE A 129 -2.27 4.12 13.79
CA ILE A 129 -3.16 5.26 13.53
C ILE A 129 -4.08 5.50 14.73
N ASP A 130 -4.67 4.43 15.28
CA ASP A 130 -5.60 4.50 16.41
C ASP A 130 -4.94 5.04 17.70
N ASP A 131 -3.67 4.68 17.92
CA ASP A 131 -2.91 5.10 19.11
C ASP A 131 -2.17 6.44 18.96
N SER A 132 -2.02 6.96 17.74
CA SER A 132 -1.14 8.10 17.45
C SER A 132 -1.85 9.46 17.48
N SER A 133 -1.27 10.41 18.21
CA SER A 133 -1.71 11.82 18.20
C SER A 133 -1.51 12.52 16.84
N LEU A 134 -0.74 11.90 15.92
CA LEU A 134 -0.55 12.42 14.55
C LEU A 134 -1.88 12.56 13.79
N PHE A 135 -2.90 11.80 14.17
CA PHE A 135 -4.20 11.75 13.51
C PHE A 135 -5.32 12.48 14.29
N GLU A 136 -5.00 13.29 15.30
CA GLU A 136 -6.01 14.07 16.06
C GLU A 136 -6.88 14.99 15.17
N GLY A 137 -6.31 15.49 14.08
CA GLY A 137 -6.99 16.32 13.07
C GLY A 137 -7.81 15.52 12.04
N ALA A 138 -7.82 14.21 12.12
CA ALA A 138 -8.57 13.32 11.23
C ALA A 138 -9.79 12.70 11.95
N ASN A 139 -10.79 12.30 11.16
CA ASN A 139 -11.97 11.59 11.64
C ASN A 139 -11.71 10.08 11.60
N LEU A 140 -11.20 9.53 12.71
CA LEU A 140 -10.87 8.10 12.83
C LEU A 140 -12.11 7.20 12.70
N GLU A 141 -13.30 7.72 12.97
CA GLU A 141 -14.56 6.97 12.82
C GLU A 141 -14.97 6.76 11.35
N GLN A 142 -14.28 7.41 10.41
CA GLN A 142 -14.50 7.27 8.97
C GLN A 142 -13.20 6.82 8.28
N CYS A 143 -12.76 5.61 8.59
CA CYS A 143 -11.60 4.98 7.97
C CYS A 143 -12.02 4.09 6.79
N PHE A 144 -11.41 4.30 5.63
CA PHE A 144 -11.56 3.49 4.43
C PHE A 144 -10.26 2.79 4.10
N LEU A 145 -10.34 1.53 3.67
CA LEU A 145 -9.18 0.76 3.21
C LEU A 145 -9.21 0.65 1.69
N ALA A 146 -8.08 0.84 1.02
CA ALA A 146 -8.03 0.85 -0.44
C ALA A 146 -7.00 -0.13 -1.01
N TRP A 147 -7.31 -0.66 -2.22
CA TRP A 147 -6.48 -1.59 -3.00
C TRP A 147 -6.58 -3.08 -2.60
N ASN A 148 -5.74 -3.94 -3.18
CA ASN A 148 -5.88 -5.40 -3.12
C ASN A 148 -5.83 -6.00 -1.70
N ILE A 149 -4.96 -5.48 -0.83
CA ILE A 149 -4.76 -5.96 0.56
C ILE A 149 -5.95 -5.62 1.46
N ALA A 150 -6.74 -4.60 1.08
CA ALA A 150 -7.76 -4.01 1.92
C ALA A 150 -8.79 -5.01 2.44
N TYR A 151 -9.17 -6.00 1.63
CA TYR A 151 -10.13 -7.03 2.06
C TYR A 151 -9.63 -7.84 3.26
N HIS A 152 -8.43 -8.41 3.18
CA HIS A 152 -7.88 -9.23 4.27
C HIS A 152 -7.58 -8.42 5.52
N VAL A 153 -7.14 -7.17 5.36
CA VAL A 153 -6.91 -6.26 6.49
C VAL A 153 -8.24 -5.86 7.14
N ALA A 154 -9.30 -5.62 6.36
CA ALA A 154 -10.63 -5.34 6.89
C ALA A 154 -11.18 -6.50 7.73
N ILE A 155 -10.99 -7.75 7.28
CA ILE A 155 -11.39 -8.93 8.06
C ILE A 155 -10.66 -8.97 9.41
N ARG A 156 -9.35 -8.72 9.43
CA ARG A 156 -8.58 -8.63 10.68
C ARG A 156 -9.04 -7.49 11.57
N ALA A 157 -9.26 -6.31 10.99
CA ALA A 157 -9.78 -5.14 11.69
C ALA A 157 -11.16 -5.40 12.31
N SER A 158 -12.02 -6.18 11.65
CA SER A 158 -13.35 -6.53 12.19
C SER A 158 -13.30 -7.42 13.43
N GLY A 159 -12.20 -8.13 13.65
CA GLY A 159 -11.96 -8.95 14.84
C GLY A 159 -11.13 -8.26 15.93
N HIS A 160 -10.88 -6.95 15.80
CA HIS A 160 -10.07 -6.17 16.73
C HIS A 160 -10.85 -4.97 17.27
N GLU A 161 -10.75 -4.72 18.57
CA GLU A 161 -11.36 -3.56 19.21
C GLU A 161 -10.39 -2.39 19.20
N PHE A 162 -10.59 -1.48 18.25
CA PHE A 162 -9.92 -0.17 18.21
C PHE A 162 -10.56 0.79 19.23
N ARG A 163 -9.78 1.75 19.72
CA ARG A 163 -10.24 2.81 20.62
C ARG A 163 -11.15 3.81 19.89
N ASP A 164 -10.65 4.37 18.79
CA ASP A 164 -11.30 5.46 18.06
C ASP A 164 -11.51 5.12 16.56
N LEU A 165 -10.64 4.29 15.99
CA LEU A 165 -10.63 3.95 14.58
C LEU A 165 -11.77 3.00 14.20
N LYS A 166 -12.58 3.41 13.22
CA LYS A 166 -13.66 2.56 12.66
C LYS A 166 -13.46 2.40 11.16
N VAL A 167 -13.19 1.18 10.73
CA VAL A 167 -13.17 0.81 9.31
C VAL A 167 -14.60 0.70 8.81
N VAL A 168 -15.03 1.65 7.99
CA VAL A 168 -16.42 1.77 7.51
C VAL A 168 -16.60 1.37 6.05
N GLY A 169 -15.51 1.17 5.30
CA GLY A 169 -15.61 0.78 3.90
C GLY A 169 -14.29 0.35 3.26
N ILE A 170 -14.42 -0.32 2.12
CA ILE A 170 -13.31 -0.76 1.27
C ILE A 170 -13.47 -0.14 -0.13
N LEU A 171 -12.41 0.51 -0.61
CA LEU A 171 -12.26 0.95 -1.99
C LEU A 171 -11.55 -0.15 -2.79
N ALA A 172 -12.33 -1.09 -3.32
CA ALA A 172 -11.82 -2.25 -4.06
C ALA A 172 -11.35 -1.87 -5.46
N ILE A 173 -10.06 -1.54 -5.59
CA ILE A 173 -9.44 -1.23 -6.88
C ILE A 173 -8.65 -2.45 -7.35
N GLN A 174 -9.19 -3.15 -8.37
CA GLN A 174 -8.61 -4.37 -8.97
C GLN A 174 -8.09 -5.38 -7.92
N PRO A 175 -8.95 -5.88 -7.02
CA PRO A 175 -8.51 -6.81 -5.99
C PRO A 175 -7.90 -8.07 -6.61
N PHE A 176 -6.74 -8.45 -6.12
CA PHE A 176 -5.94 -9.54 -6.66
C PHE A 176 -6.26 -10.84 -5.94
N PHE A 177 -7.32 -11.51 -6.40
CA PHE A 177 -7.74 -12.83 -5.93
C PHE A 177 -7.45 -13.89 -6.99
N GLY A 178 -7.23 -15.11 -6.55
CA GLY A 178 -7.05 -16.28 -7.40
C GLY A 178 -7.58 -17.54 -6.72
N GLY A 179 -7.41 -18.67 -7.38
CA GLY A 179 -7.77 -19.98 -6.88
C GLY A 179 -7.07 -21.06 -7.70
N GLU A 180 -7.17 -22.32 -7.24
CA GLU A 180 -6.55 -23.45 -7.93
C GLU A 180 -7.14 -23.67 -9.34
N VAL A 181 -8.44 -23.39 -9.50
CA VAL A 181 -9.15 -23.57 -10.77
C VAL A 181 -9.08 -22.30 -11.61
N ARG A 182 -8.60 -22.44 -12.85
CA ARG A 182 -8.54 -21.35 -13.82
C ARG A 182 -9.93 -20.91 -14.26
N THR A 183 -10.19 -19.62 -14.07
CA THR A 183 -11.37 -18.95 -14.59
C THR A 183 -11.28 -18.77 -16.11
N GLU A 184 -12.42 -18.58 -16.76
CA GLU A 184 -12.46 -18.33 -18.21
C GLU A 184 -11.76 -17.02 -18.60
N SER A 185 -11.79 -15.99 -17.74
CA SER A 185 -11.07 -14.74 -18.00
C SER A 185 -9.55 -14.95 -18.01
N GLU A 186 -9.00 -15.73 -17.08
CA GLU A 186 -7.57 -16.10 -17.08
C GLU A 186 -7.18 -16.88 -18.34
N LYS A 187 -8.02 -17.83 -18.77
CA LYS A 187 -7.78 -18.62 -20.00
C LYS A 187 -7.78 -17.75 -21.25
N ARG A 188 -8.63 -16.72 -21.32
CA ARG A 188 -8.66 -15.79 -22.47
C ARG A 188 -7.50 -14.78 -22.45
N MET A 189 -7.10 -14.30 -21.28
CA MET A 189 -6.11 -13.21 -21.13
C MET A 189 -4.65 -13.68 -21.11
N LYS A 190 -4.25 -14.53 -22.06
CA LYS A 190 -2.90 -15.11 -22.10
C LYS A 190 -1.77 -14.12 -22.43
N SER A 191 -2.07 -13.05 -23.17
CA SER A 191 -1.08 -12.12 -23.73
C SER A 191 -1.07 -10.74 -23.06
N MET A 192 -1.72 -10.58 -21.90
CA MET A 192 -1.72 -9.30 -21.19
C MET A 192 -0.31 -8.92 -20.73
N PRO A 193 0.11 -7.65 -20.87
CA PRO A 193 1.51 -7.27 -20.66
C PRO A 193 1.96 -7.36 -19.20
N LEU A 194 1.07 -7.05 -18.24
CA LEU A 194 1.42 -6.90 -16.82
C LEU A 194 0.90 -8.06 -15.95
N VAL A 195 -0.40 -8.33 -16.01
CA VAL A 195 -1.06 -9.39 -15.22
C VAL A 195 -1.53 -10.48 -16.17
N ASN A 196 -0.80 -11.59 -16.21
CA ASN A 196 -1.14 -12.79 -17.00
C ASN A 196 -0.71 -14.04 -16.25
N VAL A 197 -1.29 -15.19 -16.64
CA VAL A 197 -1.08 -16.49 -15.98
C VAL A 197 0.40 -16.84 -15.83
N LYS A 198 1.23 -16.64 -16.86
CA LYS A 198 2.68 -16.94 -16.81
C LYS A 198 3.44 -16.12 -15.76
N ARG A 199 2.93 -14.94 -15.40
CA ARG A 199 3.56 -14.03 -14.42
C ARG A 199 2.90 -14.12 -13.04
N THR A 200 1.76 -14.78 -12.90
CA THR A 200 1.05 -14.89 -11.62
C THR A 200 1.08 -16.29 -11.03
N ASP A 201 1.63 -17.25 -11.79
CA ASP A 201 1.92 -18.63 -11.37
C ASP A 201 3.36 -18.81 -10.89
#